data_AF-A0AAD9WN69-F1
#
_entry.id   AF-A0AAD9WN69-F1
#
_cell.length_a   1.000
_cell.length_b   1.000
_cell.length_c   1.000
_cell.angle_alpha   90.00
_cell.angle_beta   90.00
_cell.angle_gamma   90.00
#
_symmetry.space_group_name_H-M   'P 1'
#
loop_
_entity.id
_entity.type
_entity.pdbx_description
1 polymer ?
#
loop_
_entity_poly.entity_id
_entity_poly.type
_entity_poly.pdbx_seq_one_letter_code
_entity_poly.pdbx_strand_id
1 'polypeptide(L)'
;MSILLIVSPSSSSSSSAFLSCIKPLKTLSSFTYKPLLALKNKAISVTSPHSTTSNPSQPPELQTFWQWLCDQGVVSTKSPVRPATVPEGLGLVAQRDIGKNEVVLEIPKKFWINPDAVAASEIGNVCSGLKPWISVALFLIREKKREDSLWRVYLDILPESTDSTVFWSEEELVELQGTQLLSTTIDVKEYIRNEFLKLEEEILLPRKELFPYPITFDDFLWAFGMIRSRAFSRFGGQNLVVVPLADLINHSQTITTEGYAEIKGTGPFSRNLLFSLWSSVAVKAGEQVFIQYDLDKSNAKLALDYGFVESKSDRNAYTLTLEIPESDPFFEDKLDIAESIGLSETTYFDIVLGRPLPPMMFPYLRLVALGGPDAFLFDLSFRSTILGQLDSPISHANEELICRMVRDVCRTALSGYHTTIEEDEKLEGGNLDPRLRIAIGVRAGEKRVLQQIDGIFKERELKLNELEYYQDQRPQQQSSLRIETRA
;
A
#
# COMPACT_ATOMS: atom_id res chain seq x y z
N MET A 1 -11.92 19.34 -27.28
CA MET A 1 -12.12 18.01 -26.65
C MET A 1 -11.42 18.06 -25.31
N SER A 2 -12.19 18.13 -24.23
CA SER A 2 -11.64 18.07 -22.87
C SER A 2 -11.58 16.60 -22.49
N ILE A 3 -10.42 15.97 -22.65
CA ILE A 3 -10.18 14.62 -22.14
C ILE A 3 -10.03 14.76 -20.62
N LEU A 4 -10.85 14.02 -19.88
CA LEU A 4 -10.90 14.08 -18.43
C LEU A 4 -9.77 13.20 -17.85
N LEU A 5 -8.62 13.81 -17.57
CA LEU A 5 -7.61 13.20 -16.71
C LEU A 5 -8.03 13.40 -15.26
N ILE A 6 -8.63 12.39 -14.66
CA ILE A 6 -9.01 12.43 -13.25
C ILE A 6 -7.81 12.01 -12.40
N VAL A 7 -7.41 12.88 -11.46
CA VAL A 7 -6.56 12.48 -10.34
C VAL A 7 -7.43 11.68 -9.37
N SER A 8 -7.67 10.41 -9.70
CA SER A 8 -8.39 9.47 -8.83
C SER A 8 -7.40 8.71 -7.96
N PRO A 9 -7.69 8.46 -6.67
CA PRO A 9 -6.92 7.53 -5.85
C PRO A 9 -6.88 6.17 -6.53
N SER A 10 -5.69 5.58 -6.56
CA SER A 10 -5.44 4.29 -7.19
C SER A 10 -5.99 3.14 -6.35
N SER A 11 -6.79 2.26 -6.94
CA SER A 11 -6.92 0.86 -6.53
C SER A 11 -6.11 -0.02 -7.50
N SER A 12 -4.79 0.23 -7.62
CA SER A 12 -3.93 -0.63 -8.45
C SER A 12 -3.69 -1.98 -7.76
N SER A 13 -3.88 -3.02 -8.56
CA SER A 13 -3.86 -4.44 -8.22
C SER A 13 -2.46 -4.92 -7.83
N SER A 14 -2.10 -4.75 -6.57
CA SER A 14 -1.08 -5.55 -5.91
C SER A 14 -1.76 -6.46 -4.87
N SER A 15 -1.58 -7.76 -5.07
CA SER A 15 -2.25 -8.90 -4.45
C SER A 15 -1.96 -9.06 -2.95
N SER A 16 -2.48 -8.12 -2.16
CA SER A 16 -2.93 -8.41 -0.81
C SER A 16 -4.43 -8.74 -0.89
N ALA A 17 -4.85 -9.92 -0.42
CA ALA A 17 -6.25 -10.39 -0.49
C ALA A 17 -7.26 -9.55 0.31
N PHE A 18 -6.85 -8.36 0.77
CA PHE A 18 -7.60 -7.46 1.62
C PHE A 18 -8.35 -6.36 0.85
N LEU A 19 -7.81 -5.89 -0.29
CA LEU A 19 -8.34 -4.72 -1.00
C LEU A 19 -8.64 -4.98 -2.47
N SER A 20 -8.65 -6.24 -2.94
CA SER A 20 -9.01 -6.59 -4.32
C SER A 20 -10.47 -6.30 -4.69
N CYS A 21 -11.23 -5.58 -3.86
CA CYS A 21 -12.66 -5.34 -4.04
C CYS A 21 -13.11 -3.90 -3.79
N ILE A 22 -12.20 -2.91 -3.78
CA ILE A 22 -12.59 -1.49 -3.86
C ILE A 22 -12.80 -1.16 -5.34
N LYS A 23 -14.06 -1.23 -5.79
CA LYS A 23 -14.48 -0.56 -7.02
C LYS A 23 -14.63 0.94 -6.72
N PRO A 24 -14.20 1.84 -7.62
CA PRO A 24 -14.48 3.26 -7.43
C PRO A 24 -15.99 3.48 -7.38
N LEU A 25 -16.51 4.08 -6.31
CA LEU A 25 -17.83 4.68 -6.35
C LEU A 25 -17.76 5.83 -7.37
N LYS A 26 -18.68 5.85 -8.33
CA LYS A 26 -18.87 6.98 -9.24
C LYS A 26 -19.00 8.24 -8.39
N THR A 27 -18.02 9.14 -8.47
CA THR A 27 -18.01 10.41 -7.76
C THR A 27 -19.19 11.26 -8.22
N LEU A 28 -20.14 11.52 -7.32
CA LEU A 28 -21.03 12.66 -7.40
C LEU A 28 -20.16 13.92 -7.30
N SER A 29 -20.13 14.68 -8.39
CA SER A 29 -19.47 15.98 -8.44
C SER A 29 -20.21 17.00 -7.57
N SER A 30 -19.42 17.94 -7.02
CA SER A 30 -19.77 19.09 -6.18
C SER A 30 -19.81 18.86 -4.66
N PHE A 31 -18.64 18.97 -4.03
CA PHE A 31 -18.54 19.56 -2.70
C PHE A 31 -17.60 20.75 -2.75
N THR A 32 -18.19 21.94 -2.70
CA THR A 32 -17.48 23.20 -2.46
C THR A 32 -17.08 23.24 -0.99
N TYR A 33 -15.81 23.00 -0.69
CA TYR A 33 -15.24 23.27 0.62
C TYR A 33 -15.26 24.78 0.88
N LYS A 34 -15.97 25.22 1.93
CA LYS A 34 -15.87 26.58 2.44
C LYS A 34 -14.54 26.72 3.21
N PRO A 35 -13.82 27.85 3.09
CA PRO A 35 -12.59 28.07 3.83
C PRO A 35 -12.91 28.32 5.30
N LEU A 36 -12.34 27.51 6.19
CA LEU A 36 -12.42 27.73 7.63
C LEU A 36 -11.32 28.69 8.08
N LEU A 37 -11.75 29.72 8.80
CA LEU A 37 -10.97 30.84 9.29
C LEU A 37 -9.84 30.41 10.23
N ALA A 38 -8.68 31.02 10.03
CA ALA A 38 -7.50 30.91 10.88
C ALA A 38 -7.80 31.19 12.35
N LEU A 39 -7.47 30.23 13.23
CA LEU A 39 -7.35 30.46 14.67
C LEU A 39 -5.87 30.48 15.08
N LYS A 40 -5.52 31.55 15.80
CA LYS A 40 -4.16 31.91 16.22
C LYS A 40 -3.56 30.93 17.22
N ASN A 41 -2.28 30.68 17.01
CA ASN A 41 -1.28 30.03 17.87
C ASN A 41 -1.50 30.24 19.38
N LYS A 42 -1.44 29.12 20.13
CA LYS A 42 -0.99 29.11 21.52
C LYS A 42 0.28 28.25 21.61
N ALA A 43 1.35 28.87 22.09
CA ALA A 43 2.62 28.21 22.38
C ALA A 43 2.46 27.22 23.53
N ILE A 44 2.93 25.98 23.33
CA ILE A 44 3.02 24.96 24.39
C ILE A 44 4.46 24.95 24.91
N SER A 45 4.59 25.21 26.20
CA SER A 45 5.86 25.22 26.94
C SER A 45 6.37 23.80 27.14
N VAL A 46 7.61 23.55 26.72
CA VAL A 46 8.34 22.29 26.90
C VAL A 46 9.05 22.30 28.25
N THR A 47 8.75 21.32 29.10
CA THR A 47 9.62 20.93 30.22
C THR A 47 10.14 19.53 29.98
N SER A 48 11.44 19.44 29.72
CA SER A 48 12.21 18.20 29.60
C SER A 48 12.53 17.64 31.00
N PRO A 49 12.42 16.32 31.23
CA PRO A 49 13.19 15.66 32.26
C PRO A 49 14.40 14.95 31.64
N HIS A 50 15.55 15.20 32.25
CA HIS A 50 16.82 14.54 31.97
C HIS A 50 16.76 13.03 32.18
N SER A 51 17.58 12.34 31.38
CA SER A 51 17.83 10.91 31.36
C SER A 51 18.56 10.42 32.62
N THR A 52 18.05 9.33 33.18
CA THR A 52 18.81 8.41 34.03
C THR A 52 18.70 7.01 33.43
N THR A 53 19.85 6.41 33.14
CA THR A 53 20.03 5.04 32.68
C THR A 53 19.57 4.04 33.74
N SER A 54 18.37 3.49 33.56
CA SER A 54 17.95 2.21 34.10
C SER A 54 17.49 1.35 32.93
N ASN A 55 17.90 0.08 32.87
CA ASN A 55 17.31 -0.87 31.92
C ASN A 55 15.80 -0.83 32.11
N PRO A 56 15.00 -0.43 31.11
CA PRO A 56 13.55 -0.39 31.29
C PRO A 56 13.08 -1.81 31.58
N SER A 57 12.46 -2.00 32.75
CA SER A 57 11.81 -3.25 33.10
C SER A 57 10.80 -3.57 31.99
N GLN A 58 10.92 -4.75 31.39
CA GLN A 58 9.99 -5.19 30.34
C GLN A 58 8.54 -5.12 30.84
N PRO A 59 7.56 -4.73 30.01
CA PRO A 59 6.16 -4.68 30.39
C PRO A 59 5.69 -6.01 31.02
N PRO A 60 4.92 -6.01 32.13
CA PRO A 60 4.43 -7.23 32.77
C PRO A 60 3.65 -8.15 31.81
N GLU A 61 2.89 -7.57 30.89
CA GLU A 61 2.13 -8.27 29.86
C GLU A 61 3.06 -9.04 28.91
N LEU A 62 4.19 -8.42 28.54
CA LEU A 62 5.21 -9.06 27.69
C LEU A 62 5.90 -10.24 28.40
N GLN A 63 6.14 -10.10 29.70
CA GLN A 63 6.70 -11.20 30.51
C GLN A 63 5.69 -12.36 30.60
N THR A 64 4.41 -12.05 30.79
CA THR A 64 3.32 -13.02 30.83
C THR A 64 3.19 -13.76 29.49
N PHE A 65 3.22 -13.02 28.38
CA PHE A 65 3.20 -13.59 27.04
C PHE A 65 4.39 -14.53 26.78
N TRP A 66 5.61 -14.12 27.15
CA TRP A 66 6.80 -14.95 27.01
C TRP A 66 6.74 -16.21 27.86
N GLN A 67 6.24 -16.13 29.09
CA GLN A 67 6.08 -17.29 29.97
C GLN A 67 5.04 -18.25 29.40
N TRP A 68 3.91 -17.75 28.90
CA TRP A 68 2.89 -18.58 28.25
C TRP A 68 3.45 -19.35 27.06
N LEU A 69 4.29 -18.72 26.21
CA LEU A 69 4.96 -19.42 25.11
C LEU A 69 5.94 -20.50 25.60
N CYS A 70 6.63 -20.26 26.72
CA CYS A 70 7.49 -21.27 27.36
C CYS A 70 6.66 -22.48 27.82
N ASP A 71 5.55 -22.23 28.52
CA ASP A 71 4.66 -23.27 29.05
C ASP A 71 4.02 -24.10 27.94
N GLN A 72 3.77 -23.48 26.79
CA GLN A 72 3.28 -24.14 25.58
C GLN A 72 4.36 -24.90 24.78
N GLY A 73 5.63 -24.81 25.19
CA GLY A 73 6.77 -25.42 24.52
C GLY A 73 7.12 -24.80 23.16
N VAL A 74 6.66 -23.58 22.88
CA VAL A 74 6.95 -22.86 21.63
C VAL A 74 8.35 -22.23 21.68
N VAL A 75 8.72 -21.70 22.85
CA VAL A 75 10.03 -21.09 23.09
C VAL A 75 10.68 -21.68 24.33
N SER A 76 11.98 -21.42 24.50
CA SER A 76 12.73 -21.84 25.68
C SER A 76 13.79 -20.80 26.06
N THR A 77 14.50 -21.03 27.15
CA THR A 77 15.66 -20.22 27.53
C THR A 77 16.80 -20.24 26.51
N LYS A 78 16.79 -21.19 25.55
CA LYS A 78 17.77 -21.30 24.47
C LYS A 78 17.28 -20.72 23.14
N SER A 79 16.07 -20.16 23.09
CA SER A 79 15.56 -19.52 21.87
C SER A 79 16.51 -18.40 21.43
N PRO A 80 16.84 -18.32 20.12
CA PRO A 80 17.85 -17.38 19.64
C PRO A 80 17.39 -15.92 19.73
N VAL A 81 16.09 -15.68 19.86
CA VAL A 81 15.50 -14.34 19.98
C VAL A 81 14.53 -14.27 21.17
N ARG A 82 14.33 -13.07 21.71
CA ARG A 82 13.33 -12.75 22.73
C ARG A 82 12.69 -11.39 22.43
N PRO A 83 11.39 -11.19 22.69
CA PRO A 83 10.80 -9.88 22.50
C PRO A 83 11.30 -8.88 23.54
N ALA A 84 11.47 -7.63 23.12
CA ALA A 84 11.89 -6.51 23.97
C ALA A 84 11.33 -5.18 23.45
N THR A 85 11.36 -4.16 24.29
CA THR A 85 11.07 -2.78 23.88
C THR A 85 12.23 -2.22 23.07
N VAL A 86 11.93 -1.71 21.87
CA VAL A 86 12.85 -1.16 20.88
C VAL A 86 12.29 0.19 20.38
N PRO A 87 13.05 1.00 19.63
CA PRO A 87 12.56 2.29 19.12
C PRO A 87 11.27 2.20 18.30
N GLU A 88 11.05 1.09 17.59
CA GLU A 88 9.86 0.82 16.76
C GLU A 88 8.66 0.28 17.57
N GLY A 89 8.78 0.16 18.91
CA GLY A 89 7.77 -0.42 19.79
C GLY A 89 8.24 -1.73 20.42
N LEU A 90 7.63 -2.85 20.05
CA LEU A 90 8.10 -4.19 20.41
C LEU A 90 8.87 -4.78 19.23
N GLY A 91 9.97 -5.47 19.53
CA GLY A 91 10.88 -6.06 18.54
C GLY A 91 11.49 -7.36 19.04
N LEU A 92 12.04 -8.15 18.13
CA LEU A 92 12.78 -9.37 18.46
C LEU A 92 14.28 -9.08 18.60
N VAL A 93 14.85 -9.34 19.77
CA VAL A 93 16.27 -9.12 20.07
C VAL A 93 17.03 -10.44 20.20
N ALA A 94 18.15 -10.54 19.51
CA ALA A 94 19.00 -11.71 19.49
C ALA A 94 19.63 -11.98 20.89
N GLN A 95 19.48 -13.20 21.39
CA GLN A 95 20.04 -13.66 22.66
C GLN A 95 21.47 -14.20 22.53
N ARG A 96 21.88 -14.47 21.28
CA ARG A 96 23.22 -14.89 20.87
C ARG A 96 23.46 -14.43 19.43
N ASP A 97 24.67 -14.60 18.94
CA ASP A 97 24.94 -14.44 17.51
C ASP A 97 24.06 -15.39 16.68
N ILE A 98 23.43 -14.85 15.65
CA ILE A 98 22.55 -15.54 14.69
C ILE A 98 23.25 -15.51 13.33
N GLY A 99 23.42 -16.67 12.71
CA GLY A 99 23.99 -16.79 11.38
C GLY A 99 23.01 -16.36 10.29
N LYS A 100 23.56 -16.04 9.12
CA LYS A 100 22.74 -15.81 7.92
C LYS A 100 21.92 -17.07 7.58
N ASN A 101 20.65 -16.87 7.26
CA ASN A 101 19.65 -17.90 6.96
C ASN A 101 19.36 -18.86 8.12
N GLU A 102 19.73 -18.49 9.34
CA GLU A 102 19.42 -19.28 10.52
C GLU A 102 17.96 -19.08 10.96
N VAL A 103 17.26 -20.17 11.27
CA VAL A 103 15.90 -20.14 11.79
C VAL A 103 15.89 -19.48 13.18
N VAL A 104 15.07 -18.43 13.33
CA VAL A 104 14.98 -17.66 14.57
C VAL A 104 13.73 -18.01 15.38
N LEU A 105 12.64 -18.44 14.73
CA LEU A 105 11.43 -18.91 15.39
C LEU A 105 10.65 -19.91 14.54
N GLU A 106 9.93 -20.79 15.22
CA GLU A 106 8.97 -21.72 14.61
C GLU A 106 7.68 -21.73 15.44
N ILE A 107 6.56 -21.38 14.83
CA ILE A 107 5.26 -21.22 15.51
C ILE A 107 4.26 -22.26 14.98
N PRO A 108 3.78 -23.18 15.83
CA PRO A 108 2.78 -24.17 15.43
C PRO A 108 1.45 -23.58 14.93
N LYS A 109 0.80 -24.21 13.95
CA LYS A 109 -0.49 -23.77 13.38
C LYS A 109 -1.61 -23.60 14.41
N LYS A 110 -1.58 -24.34 15.52
CA LYS A 110 -2.55 -24.13 16.63
C LYS A 110 -2.48 -22.72 17.24
N PHE A 111 -1.38 -21.99 17.00
CA PHE A 111 -1.17 -20.60 17.43
C PHE A 111 -1.49 -19.56 16.36
N TRP A 112 -1.95 -19.94 15.17
CA TRP A 112 -2.27 -18.96 14.13
C TRP A 112 -3.67 -18.38 14.31
N ILE A 113 -3.81 -17.10 13.97
CA ILE A 113 -5.10 -16.44 13.81
C ILE A 113 -5.29 -16.18 12.31
N ASN A 114 -6.15 -16.97 11.68
CA ASN A 114 -6.43 -16.95 10.25
C ASN A 114 -7.89 -17.38 9.99
N PRO A 115 -8.40 -17.35 8.75
CA PRO A 115 -9.79 -17.73 8.46
C PRO A 115 -10.14 -19.17 8.90
N ASP A 116 -9.19 -20.11 8.83
CA ASP A 116 -9.39 -21.49 9.32
C ASP A 116 -9.69 -21.51 10.83
N ALA A 117 -8.92 -20.74 11.63
CA ALA A 117 -9.11 -20.64 13.07
C ALA A 117 -10.48 -20.04 13.41
N VAL A 118 -10.94 -19.05 12.64
CA VAL A 118 -12.28 -18.48 12.80
C VAL A 118 -13.35 -19.51 12.48
N ALA A 119 -13.22 -20.23 11.35
CA ALA A 119 -14.18 -21.24 10.94
C ALA A 119 -14.32 -22.39 11.96
N ALA A 120 -13.24 -22.71 12.68
CA ALA A 120 -13.23 -23.73 13.74
C ALA A 120 -13.74 -23.21 15.11
N SER A 121 -14.09 -21.92 15.23
CA SER A 121 -14.52 -21.30 16.48
C SER A 121 -16.05 -21.24 16.64
N GLU A 122 -16.52 -20.80 17.80
CA GLU A 122 -17.95 -20.58 18.09
C GLU A 122 -18.64 -19.60 17.12
N ILE A 123 -17.88 -18.66 16.53
CA ILE A 123 -18.40 -17.70 15.54
C ILE A 123 -18.22 -18.14 14.09
N GLY A 124 -17.65 -19.34 13.84
CA GLY A 124 -17.34 -19.81 12.49
C GLY A 124 -18.55 -19.84 11.56
N ASN A 125 -19.69 -20.34 12.08
CA ASN A 125 -20.93 -20.42 11.31
C ASN A 125 -21.49 -19.04 10.91
N VAL A 126 -21.42 -18.06 11.81
CA VAL A 126 -21.92 -16.70 11.52
C VAL A 126 -20.97 -15.90 10.64
N CYS A 127 -19.68 -16.24 10.64
CA CYS A 127 -18.70 -15.66 9.74
C CYS A 127 -18.66 -16.33 8.36
N SER A 128 -19.47 -17.39 8.14
CA SER A 128 -19.55 -18.07 6.85
C SER A 128 -20.10 -17.14 5.78
N GLY A 129 -19.31 -16.86 4.75
CA GLY A 129 -19.67 -15.95 3.65
C GLY A 129 -19.19 -14.51 3.83
N LEU A 130 -18.66 -14.15 5.00
CA LEU A 130 -17.97 -12.87 5.18
C LEU A 130 -16.64 -12.85 4.45
N LYS A 131 -16.17 -11.63 4.14
CA LYS A 131 -14.81 -11.41 3.65
C LYS A 131 -13.81 -11.94 4.69
N PRO A 132 -12.73 -12.64 4.29
CA PRO A 132 -11.79 -13.27 5.23
C PRO A 132 -11.26 -12.35 6.33
N TRP A 133 -10.97 -11.09 5.99
CA TRP A 133 -10.46 -10.12 6.95
C TRP A 133 -11.51 -9.66 7.96
N ILE A 134 -12.79 -9.60 7.59
CA ILE A 134 -13.89 -9.24 8.51
C ILE A 134 -14.07 -10.36 9.53
N SER A 135 -14.04 -11.62 9.07
CA SER A 135 -14.11 -12.79 9.95
C SER A 135 -12.98 -12.78 10.98
N VAL A 136 -11.75 -12.48 10.55
CA VAL A 136 -10.60 -12.39 11.46
C VAL A 136 -10.68 -11.16 12.35
N ALA A 137 -11.19 -10.03 11.87
CA ALA A 137 -11.39 -8.84 12.70
C ALA A 137 -12.38 -9.11 13.84
N LEU A 138 -13.53 -9.72 13.54
CA LEU A 138 -14.50 -10.14 14.56
C LEU A 138 -13.89 -11.11 15.57
N PHE A 139 -13.10 -12.07 15.10
CA PHE A 139 -12.42 -13.02 15.97
C PHE A 139 -11.44 -12.31 16.92
N LEU A 140 -10.61 -11.40 16.43
CA LEU A 140 -9.67 -10.64 17.26
C LEU A 140 -10.39 -9.81 18.32
N ILE A 141 -11.46 -9.09 17.96
CA ILE A 141 -12.22 -8.26 18.90
C ILE A 141 -12.88 -9.14 19.97
N ARG A 142 -13.52 -10.22 19.55
CA ARG A 142 -14.21 -11.15 20.46
C ARG A 142 -13.23 -11.78 21.44
N GLU A 143 -12.11 -12.29 20.95
CA GLU A 143 -11.09 -12.92 21.78
C GLU A 143 -10.37 -11.89 22.67
N LYS A 144 -10.21 -10.63 22.23
CA LYS A 144 -9.69 -9.54 23.09
C LYS A 144 -10.63 -9.26 24.26
N LYS A 145 -11.96 -9.35 24.09
CA LYS A 145 -12.93 -9.08 25.17
C LYS A 145 -13.23 -10.29 26.06
N ARG A 146 -12.75 -11.49 25.72
CA ARG A 146 -12.93 -12.72 26.50
C ARG A 146 -11.78 -12.92 27.49
N GLU A 147 -12.10 -13.06 28.77
CA GLU A 147 -11.11 -13.33 29.82
C GLU A 147 -10.50 -14.73 29.74
N ASP A 148 -11.28 -15.70 29.25
CA ASP A 148 -10.89 -17.12 29.11
C ASP A 148 -10.21 -17.42 27.76
N SER A 149 -9.94 -16.41 26.93
CA SER A 149 -9.38 -16.60 25.60
C SER A 149 -7.94 -17.12 25.66
N LEU A 150 -7.66 -18.14 24.85
CA LEU A 150 -6.30 -18.62 24.60
C LEU A 150 -5.37 -17.49 24.10
N TRP A 151 -5.93 -16.53 23.36
CA TRP A 151 -5.18 -15.45 22.73
C TRP A 151 -5.05 -14.22 23.62
N ARG A 152 -5.72 -14.17 24.77
CA ARG A 152 -5.76 -12.98 25.62
C ARG A 152 -4.36 -12.45 25.93
N VAL A 153 -3.46 -13.36 26.31
CA VAL A 153 -2.04 -13.07 26.61
C VAL A 153 -1.25 -12.49 25.43
N TYR A 154 -1.63 -12.81 24.19
CA TYR A 154 -1.07 -12.21 22.99
C TYR A 154 -1.74 -10.88 22.66
N LEU A 155 -3.06 -10.80 22.78
CA LEU A 155 -3.82 -9.59 22.44
C LEU A 155 -3.52 -8.44 23.41
N ASP A 156 -3.16 -8.73 24.65
CA ASP A 156 -2.76 -7.74 25.66
C ASP A 156 -1.39 -7.10 25.37
N ILE A 157 -0.54 -7.69 24.52
CA ILE A 157 0.74 -7.08 24.10
C ILE A 157 0.62 -6.28 22.80
N LEU A 158 -0.51 -6.37 22.10
CA LEU A 158 -0.73 -5.61 20.87
C LEU A 158 -0.94 -4.13 21.17
N PRO A 159 -0.44 -3.22 20.32
CA PRO A 159 -0.65 -1.80 20.51
C PRO A 159 -2.14 -1.44 20.32
N GLU A 160 -2.59 -0.40 21.04
CA GLU A 160 -3.95 0.13 20.90
C GLU A 160 -4.15 0.93 19.59
N SER A 161 -3.06 1.39 18.97
CA SER A 161 -3.07 2.03 17.65
C SER A 161 -1.70 1.93 17.00
N THR A 162 -1.64 2.13 15.68
CA THR A 162 -0.37 2.38 14.97
C THR A 162 -0.34 3.81 14.47
N ASP A 163 0.77 4.21 13.85
CA ASP A 163 0.87 5.48 13.12
C ASP A 163 0.33 5.40 11.69
N SER A 164 -0.43 4.33 11.36
CA SER A 164 -1.16 4.25 10.10
C SER A 164 -2.16 5.41 9.99
N THR A 165 -2.26 5.98 8.79
CA THR A 165 -3.14 7.12 8.50
C THR A 165 -4.61 6.85 8.79
N VAL A 166 -5.06 5.59 8.87
CA VAL A 166 -6.45 5.27 9.26
C VAL A 166 -6.76 5.70 10.71
N PHE A 167 -5.74 5.80 11.57
CA PHE A 167 -5.86 6.22 12.97
C PHE A 167 -5.61 7.73 13.19
N TRP A 168 -5.37 8.48 12.12
CA TRP A 168 -5.06 9.90 12.24
C TRP A 168 -6.33 10.73 12.50
N SER A 169 -6.16 11.78 13.30
CA SER A 169 -7.17 12.80 13.53
C SER A 169 -7.34 13.69 12.29
N GLU A 170 -8.42 14.48 12.26
CA GLU A 170 -8.65 15.41 11.15
C GLU A 170 -7.53 16.46 11.06
N GLU A 171 -6.99 16.92 12.20
CA GLU A 171 -5.88 17.86 12.24
C GLU A 171 -4.60 17.27 11.67
N GLU A 172 -4.31 15.99 11.96
CA GLU A 172 -3.16 15.29 11.40
C GLU A 172 -3.33 15.03 9.90
N LEU A 173 -4.56 14.72 9.44
CA LEU A 173 -4.85 14.50 8.02
C LEU A 173 -4.71 15.78 7.18
N VAL A 174 -4.88 16.97 7.76
CA VAL A 174 -4.60 18.24 7.07
C VAL A 174 -3.13 18.32 6.61
N GLU A 175 -2.19 17.71 7.34
CA GLU A 175 -0.78 17.68 6.95
C GLU A 175 -0.53 16.88 5.66
N LEU A 176 -1.49 16.05 5.23
CA LEU A 176 -1.48 15.29 3.97
C LEU A 176 -2.27 15.98 2.83
N GLN A 177 -2.72 17.23 3.02
CA GLN A 177 -3.46 17.96 2.00
C GLN A 177 -2.69 18.00 0.66
N GLY A 178 -3.38 17.58 -0.41
CA GLY A 178 -2.85 17.52 -1.77
C GLY A 178 -2.25 16.16 -2.16
N THR A 179 -2.00 15.28 -1.20
CA THR A 179 -1.43 13.94 -1.45
C THR A 179 -2.48 12.95 -1.96
N GLN A 180 -2.03 11.93 -2.70
CA GLN A 180 -2.85 10.75 -3.02
C GLN A 180 -3.07 9.85 -1.80
N LEU A 181 -2.15 9.89 -0.82
CA LEU A 181 -2.33 9.18 0.43
C LEU A 181 -3.56 9.68 1.20
N LEU A 182 -3.84 10.99 1.22
CA LEU A 182 -5.01 11.53 1.90
C LEU A 182 -6.32 10.96 1.32
N SER A 183 -6.49 11.04 0.01
CA SER A 183 -7.70 10.51 -0.66
C SER A 183 -7.83 9.01 -0.43
N THR A 184 -6.74 8.25 -0.61
CA THR A 184 -6.72 6.80 -0.35
C THR A 184 -7.09 6.48 1.09
N THR A 185 -6.61 7.25 2.06
CA THR A 185 -6.90 7.05 3.48
C THR A 185 -8.38 7.30 3.77
N ILE A 186 -8.96 8.36 3.21
CA ILE A 186 -10.38 8.69 3.39
C ILE A 186 -11.26 7.57 2.81
N ASP A 187 -10.96 7.11 1.58
CA ASP A 187 -11.69 6.03 0.93
C ASP A 187 -11.63 4.73 1.74
N VAL A 188 -10.46 4.40 2.30
CA VAL A 188 -10.29 3.23 3.16
C VAL A 188 -11.08 3.38 4.47
N LYS A 189 -11.04 4.55 5.13
CA LYS A 189 -11.82 4.81 6.36
C LYS A 189 -13.33 4.70 6.09
N GLU A 190 -13.80 5.22 4.96
CA GLU A 190 -15.21 5.11 4.55
C GLU A 190 -15.60 3.67 4.26
N TYR A 191 -14.77 2.93 3.52
CA TYR A 191 -14.98 1.52 3.25
C TYR A 191 -15.10 0.70 4.54
N ILE A 192 -14.16 0.87 5.49
CA ILE A 192 -14.18 0.15 6.78
C ILE A 192 -15.46 0.49 7.55
N ARG A 193 -15.88 1.77 7.56
CA ARG A 193 -17.11 2.20 8.22
C ARG A 193 -18.35 1.56 7.60
N ASN A 194 -18.44 1.52 6.28
CA ASN A 194 -19.57 0.90 5.58
C ASN A 194 -19.64 -0.61 5.83
N GLU A 195 -18.50 -1.29 5.87
CA GLU A 195 -18.47 -2.72 6.22
C GLU A 195 -18.84 -2.97 7.69
N PHE A 196 -18.44 -2.08 8.61
CA PHE A 196 -18.85 -2.16 10.01
C PHE A 196 -20.36 -1.99 10.19
N LEU A 197 -20.98 -1.02 9.50
CA LEU A 197 -22.43 -0.80 9.59
C LEU A 197 -23.23 -2.01 9.11
N LYS A 198 -22.82 -2.63 7.99
CA LYS A 198 -23.44 -3.88 7.50
C LYS A 198 -23.27 -5.01 8.51
N LEU A 199 -22.06 -5.16 9.05
CA LEU A 199 -21.73 -6.18 10.04
C LEU A 199 -22.56 -6.02 11.32
N GLU A 200 -22.77 -4.78 11.76
CA GLU A 200 -23.57 -4.45 12.92
C GLU A 200 -25.03 -4.88 12.72
N GLU A 201 -25.63 -4.50 11.59
CA GLU A 201 -27.02 -4.81 11.24
C GLU A 201 -27.26 -6.30 11.01
N GLU A 202 -26.39 -6.97 10.24
CA GLU A 202 -26.61 -8.34 9.77
C GLU A 202 -26.16 -9.41 10.77
N ILE A 203 -25.17 -9.10 11.64
CA ILE A 203 -24.53 -10.10 12.50
C ILE A 203 -24.52 -9.69 13.97
N LEU A 204 -23.99 -8.53 14.33
CA LEU A 204 -23.78 -8.17 15.74
C LEU A 204 -25.10 -7.99 16.49
N LEU A 205 -26.08 -7.29 15.89
CA LEU A 205 -27.39 -7.07 16.50
C LEU A 205 -28.26 -8.34 16.55
N PRO A 206 -28.31 -9.21 15.51
CA PRO A 206 -29.10 -10.44 15.56
C PRO A 206 -28.48 -11.58 16.38
N ARG A 207 -27.15 -11.56 16.63
CA ARG A 207 -26.40 -12.65 17.29
C ARG A 207 -25.75 -12.23 18.62
N LYS A 208 -26.48 -11.50 19.46
CA LYS A 208 -25.97 -10.98 20.75
C LYS A 208 -25.48 -12.07 21.70
N GLU A 209 -25.98 -13.29 21.56
CA GLU A 209 -25.51 -14.46 22.30
C GLU A 209 -24.04 -14.81 22.01
N LEU A 210 -23.56 -14.54 20.79
CA LEU A 210 -22.17 -14.78 20.40
C LEU A 210 -21.26 -13.58 20.68
N PHE A 211 -21.85 -12.38 20.79
CA PHE A 211 -21.17 -11.11 21.03
C PHE A 211 -21.79 -10.40 22.25
N PRO A 212 -21.53 -10.89 23.48
CA PRO A 212 -22.16 -10.37 24.69
C PRO A 212 -21.69 -8.95 25.08
N TYR A 213 -20.55 -8.50 24.53
CA TYR A 213 -19.99 -7.18 24.76
C TYR A 213 -20.27 -6.28 23.54
N PRO A 214 -20.56 -4.98 23.73
CA PRO A 214 -20.71 -4.05 22.61
C PRO A 214 -19.40 -3.97 21.82
N ILE A 215 -19.49 -4.10 20.50
CA ILE A 215 -18.37 -3.92 19.57
C ILE A 215 -18.57 -2.56 18.91
N THR A 216 -17.62 -1.65 19.05
CA THR A 216 -17.68 -0.31 18.48
C THR A 216 -16.95 -0.25 17.13
N PHE A 217 -17.13 0.87 16.41
CA PHE A 217 -16.34 1.14 15.21
C PHE A 217 -14.83 1.22 15.53
N ASP A 218 -14.45 1.74 16.70
CA ASP A 218 -13.05 1.84 17.11
C ASP A 218 -12.43 0.45 17.35
N ASP A 219 -13.20 -0.49 17.94
CA ASP A 219 -12.77 -1.89 18.06
C ASP A 219 -12.51 -2.51 16.66
N PHE A 220 -13.40 -2.21 15.70
CA PHE A 220 -13.30 -2.71 14.34
C PHE A 220 -12.13 -2.10 13.55
N LEU A 221 -11.91 -0.79 13.71
CA LEU A 221 -10.79 -0.07 13.13
C LEU A 221 -9.45 -0.56 13.71
N TRP A 222 -9.39 -0.79 15.03
CA TRP A 222 -8.24 -1.40 15.71
C TRP A 222 -7.93 -2.77 15.10
N ALA A 223 -8.92 -3.64 14.98
CA ALA A 223 -8.72 -4.97 14.43
C ALA A 223 -8.27 -4.92 12.96
N PHE A 224 -8.84 -4.03 12.15
CA PHE A 224 -8.38 -3.79 10.78
C PHE A 224 -6.90 -3.38 10.76
N GLY A 225 -6.49 -2.41 11.58
CA GLY A 225 -5.11 -1.94 11.64
C GLY A 225 -4.13 -3.02 12.13
N MET A 226 -4.51 -3.82 13.12
CA MET A 226 -3.69 -4.95 13.58
C MET A 226 -3.51 -5.98 12.48
N ILE A 227 -4.58 -6.37 11.80
CA ILE A 227 -4.49 -7.34 10.70
C ILE A 227 -3.64 -6.77 9.56
N ARG A 228 -3.87 -5.52 9.16
CA ARG A 228 -3.17 -4.89 8.03
C ARG A 228 -1.67 -4.76 8.27
N SER A 229 -1.27 -4.46 9.51
CA SER A 229 0.14 -4.24 9.87
C SER A 229 0.90 -5.51 10.27
N ARG A 230 0.20 -6.59 10.69
CA ARG A 230 0.83 -7.78 11.29
C ARG A 230 0.58 -9.09 10.54
N ALA A 231 -0.41 -9.16 9.66
CA ALA A 231 -0.70 -10.40 8.95
C ALA A 231 0.37 -10.71 7.89
N PHE A 232 0.90 -11.92 7.96
CA PHE A 232 1.73 -12.50 6.91
C PHE A 232 0.84 -12.93 5.74
N SER A 233 1.28 -12.60 4.53
CA SER A 233 0.62 -12.97 3.27
C SER A 233 1.62 -13.69 2.35
N ARG A 234 1.11 -14.37 1.31
CA ARG A 234 1.92 -15.07 0.29
C ARG A 234 2.55 -16.40 0.74
N PHE A 235 1.98 -17.11 1.71
CA PHE A 235 2.48 -18.41 2.17
C PHE A 235 1.49 -19.55 1.88
N GLY A 236 1.81 -20.40 0.88
CA GLY A 236 1.12 -21.68 0.66
C GLY A 236 -0.39 -21.56 0.39
N GLY A 237 -0.85 -20.52 -0.31
CA GLY A 237 -2.26 -20.25 -0.58
C GLY A 237 -3.02 -19.56 0.56
N GLN A 238 -2.35 -19.28 1.69
CA GLN A 238 -2.90 -18.48 2.78
C GLN A 238 -2.46 -17.01 2.62
N ASN A 239 -3.44 -16.11 2.50
CA ASN A 239 -3.20 -14.68 2.27
C ASN A 239 -3.51 -13.79 3.48
N LEU A 240 -3.73 -14.40 4.66
CA LEU A 240 -4.08 -13.70 5.89
C LEU A 240 -3.79 -14.59 7.09
N VAL A 241 -2.58 -14.48 7.65
CA VAL A 241 -2.19 -15.25 8.85
C VAL A 241 -1.49 -14.32 9.84
N VAL A 242 -2.11 -14.11 10.99
CA VAL A 242 -1.45 -13.46 12.13
C VAL A 242 -0.78 -14.57 12.95
N VAL A 243 0.53 -14.43 13.16
CA VAL A 243 1.37 -15.43 13.82
C VAL A 243 1.98 -14.79 15.07
N PRO A 244 1.41 -15.04 16.26
CA PRO A 244 1.94 -14.51 17.53
C PRO A 244 3.43 -14.79 17.68
N LEU A 245 4.15 -13.82 18.25
CA LEU A 245 5.62 -13.74 18.36
C LEU A 245 6.32 -13.42 17.04
N ALA A 246 5.94 -14.07 15.93
CA ALA A 246 6.56 -13.80 14.64
C ALA A 246 6.22 -12.39 14.14
N ASP A 247 5.03 -11.88 14.45
CA ASP A 247 4.56 -10.54 14.10
C ASP A 247 5.25 -9.39 14.86
N LEU A 248 6.11 -9.70 15.84
CA LEU A 248 6.95 -8.73 16.53
C LEU A 248 8.27 -8.45 15.78
N ILE A 249 8.52 -9.11 14.65
CA ILE A 249 9.69 -8.83 13.84
C ILE A 249 9.49 -7.53 13.04
N ASN A 250 10.43 -6.58 13.17
CA ASN A 250 10.29 -5.27 12.55
C ASN A 250 10.88 -5.21 11.14
N HIS A 251 10.49 -4.16 10.41
CA HIS A 251 11.01 -3.81 9.10
C HIS A 251 12.41 -3.16 9.20
N SER A 252 13.29 -3.44 8.24
CA SER A 252 14.49 -2.62 8.00
C SER A 252 14.79 -2.44 6.52
N GLN A 253 14.93 -1.18 6.09
CA GLN A 253 15.32 -0.82 4.73
C GLN A 253 16.72 -1.31 4.34
N THR A 254 17.54 -1.77 5.30
CA THR A 254 18.87 -2.34 5.01
C THR A 254 18.80 -3.76 4.45
N ILE A 255 17.66 -4.45 4.62
CA ILE A 255 17.44 -5.80 4.11
C ILE A 255 16.86 -5.70 2.70
N THR A 256 17.52 -6.35 1.75
CA THR A 256 17.16 -6.29 0.32
C THR A 256 16.68 -7.65 -0.22
N THR A 257 16.37 -8.59 0.66
CA THR A 257 15.93 -9.95 0.31
C THR A 257 14.55 -10.22 0.87
N GLU A 258 13.65 -10.70 0.03
CA GLU A 258 12.37 -11.27 0.43
C GLU A 258 12.48 -12.78 0.67
N GLY A 259 11.40 -13.41 1.16
CA GLY A 259 11.40 -14.84 1.45
C GLY A 259 12.18 -15.16 2.73
N TYR A 260 11.69 -14.65 3.85
CA TYR A 260 12.26 -14.85 5.19
C TYR A 260 11.43 -15.85 6.03
N ALA A 261 10.32 -16.34 5.50
CA ALA A 261 9.43 -17.27 6.18
C ALA A 261 8.89 -18.34 5.23
N GLU A 262 8.46 -19.47 5.79
CA GLU A 262 7.73 -20.51 5.08
C GLU A 262 6.81 -21.30 6.01
N ILE A 263 5.84 -22.00 5.43
CA ILE A 263 5.02 -22.98 6.15
C ILE A 263 5.61 -24.38 5.93
N LYS A 264 6.12 -24.98 7.01
CA LYS A 264 6.67 -26.35 6.99
C LYS A 264 5.65 -27.35 7.51
N GLY A 265 5.58 -28.51 6.86
CA GLY A 265 4.89 -29.68 7.38
C GLY A 265 5.81 -30.54 8.25
N THR A 266 5.33 -30.99 9.40
CA THR A 266 6.05 -31.87 10.31
C THR A 266 5.22 -33.11 10.66
N GLY A 267 5.92 -34.19 11.03
CA GLY A 267 5.33 -35.48 11.36
C GLY A 267 4.95 -36.33 10.15
N PRO A 268 4.47 -37.58 10.35
CA PRO A 268 4.01 -38.43 9.28
C PRO A 268 2.83 -37.77 8.56
N PHE A 269 2.91 -37.70 7.23
CA PHE A 269 1.93 -37.03 6.35
C PHE A 269 1.81 -35.51 6.50
N SER A 270 2.81 -34.83 7.09
CA SER A 270 2.83 -33.35 7.19
C SER A 270 1.61 -32.76 7.89
N ARG A 271 1.00 -33.49 8.84
CA ARG A 271 -0.23 -33.07 9.54
C ARG A 271 -0.02 -31.88 10.48
N ASN A 272 1.19 -31.69 10.99
CA ASN A 272 1.51 -30.59 11.90
C ASN A 272 2.22 -29.47 11.15
N LEU A 273 1.53 -28.37 10.92
CA LEU A 273 2.09 -27.22 10.22
C LEU A 273 2.80 -26.27 11.20
N LEU A 274 3.97 -25.77 10.79
CA LEU A 274 4.77 -24.78 11.51
C LEU A 274 5.02 -23.57 10.60
N PHE A 275 4.96 -22.37 11.16
CA PHE A 275 5.45 -21.15 10.52
C PHE A 275 6.90 -20.98 10.93
N SER A 276 7.83 -21.10 9.99
CA SER A 276 9.27 -20.94 10.23
C SER A 276 9.72 -19.60 9.70
N LEU A 277 10.46 -18.85 10.52
CA LEU A 277 11.06 -17.57 10.18
C LEU A 277 12.57 -17.65 10.38
N TRP A 278 13.34 -17.09 9.45
CA TRP A 278 14.80 -17.02 9.53
C TRP A 278 15.32 -15.60 9.33
N SER A 279 16.54 -15.35 9.80
CA SER A 279 17.22 -14.09 9.53
C SER A 279 17.94 -14.14 8.19
N SER A 280 17.68 -13.21 7.28
CA SER A 280 18.37 -13.14 5.98
C SER A 280 19.80 -12.59 6.06
N VAL A 281 20.23 -12.14 7.24
CA VAL A 281 21.55 -11.56 7.52
C VAL A 281 22.11 -12.14 8.83
N ALA A 282 23.40 -11.95 9.09
CA ALA A 282 23.96 -12.28 10.40
C ALA A 282 23.60 -11.17 11.40
N VAL A 283 23.24 -11.53 12.63
CA VAL A 283 22.83 -10.59 13.70
C VAL A 283 23.65 -10.88 14.96
N LYS A 284 24.17 -9.86 15.63
CA LYS A 284 24.93 -10.05 16.87
C LYS A 284 24.02 -10.13 18.09
N ALA A 285 24.52 -10.80 19.13
CA ALA A 285 23.83 -10.83 20.41
C ALA A 285 23.52 -9.41 20.92
N GLY A 286 22.27 -9.16 21.33
CA GLY A 286 21.79 -7.86 21.78
C GLY A 286 21.24 -6.95 20.67
N GLU A 287 21.43 -7.30 19.40
CA GLU A 287 20.86 -6.56 18.27
C GLU A 287 19.44 -7.04 17.92
N GLN A 288 18.66 -6.15 17.30
CA GLN A 288 17.33 -6.48 16.80
C GLN A 288 17.43 -7.28 15.50
N VAL A 289 16.57 -8.30 15.37
CA VAL A 289 16.37 -9.06 14.13
C VAL A 289 15.29 -8.36 13.31
N PHE A 290 15.60 -8.08 12.05
CA PHE A 290 14.69 -7.41 11.12
C PHE A 290 14.39 -8.27 9.89
N ILE A 291 13.36 -7.88 9.16
CA ILE A 291 13.03 -8.37 7.81
C ILE A 291 12.72 -7.22 6.87
N GLN A 292 12.59 -7.53 5.59
CA GLN A 292 12.06 -6.62 4.58
C GLN A 292 10.57 -6.92 4.37
N TYR A 293 9.68 -6.01 4.77
CA TYR A 293 8.22 -6.25 4.68
C TYR A 293 7.72 -6.44 3.24
N ASP A 294 8.05 -5.51 2.34
CA ASP A 294 7.63 -5.57 0.93
C ASP A 294 8.48 -4.59 0.10
N LEU A 295 9.25 -5.07 -0.88
CA LEU A 295 10.10 -4.23 -1.74
C LEU A 295 9.32 -3.41 -2.77
N ASP A 296 8.07 -3.79 -3.06
CA ASP A 296 7.25 -3.18 -4.10
C ASP A 296 6.31 -2.09 -3.54
N LYS A 297 6.14 -2.01 -2.22
CA LYS A 297 5.34 -0.95 -1.60
C LYS A 297 6.03 0.42 -1.68
N SER A 298 5.26 1.43 -2.07
CA SER A 298 5.63 2.84 -1.97
C SER A 298 5.51 3.36 -0.53
N ASN A 299 6.09 4.52 -0.26
CA ASN A 299 5.96 5.20 1.03
C ASN A 299 4.49 5.49 1.41
N ALA A 300 3.62 5.81 0.44
CA ALA A 300 2.19 5.94 0.70
C ALA A 300 1.57 4.61 1.18
N LYS A 301 1.92 3.48 0.57
CA LYS A 301 1.46 2.15 0.97
C LYS A 301 2.04 1.74 2.34
N LEU A 302 3.31 2.05 2.62
CA LEU A 302 3.93 1.79 3.93
C LEU A 302 3.29 2.62 5.06
N ALA A 303 3.00 3.89 4.79
CA ALA A 303 2.31 4.78 5.71
C ALA A 303 0.92 4.26 6.06
N LEU A 304 0.13 3.87 5.04
CA LEU A 304 -1.21 3.34 5.23
C LEU A 304 -1.22 1.97 5.93
N ASP A 305 -0.30 1.07 5.55
CA ASP A 305 -0.34 -0.32 6.04
C ASP A 305 0.26 -0.49 7.43
N TYR A 306 1.32 0.27 7.74
CA TYR A 306 2.13 0.04 8.95
C TYR A 306 2.26 1.28 9.83
N GLY A 307 2.25 2.48 9.24
CA GLY A 307 2.53 3.72 9.97
C GLY A 307 4.01 4.09 9.99
N PHE A 308 4.74 3.89 8.89
CA PHE A 308 6.07 4.44 8.71
C PHE A 308 6.37 4.70 7.23
N VAL A 309 7.46 5.41 6.97
CA VAL A 309 8.03 5.63 5.63
C VAL A 309 9.52 5.34 5.64
N GLU A 310 10.08 5.01 4.48
CA GLU A 310 11.52 4.85 4.27
C GLU A 310 12.13 6.13 3.70
N SER A 311 13.42 6.33 3.97
CA SER A 311 14.19 7.46 3.43
C SER A 311 14.63 7.25 1.98
N LYS A 312 14.46 6.05 1.43
CA LYS A 312 14.89 5.73 0.07
C LYS A 312 13.99 6.41 -0.97
N SER A 313 14.63 7.04 -1.95
CA SER A 313 13.93 7.76 -3.02
C SER A 313 13.07 6.85 -3.90
N ASP A 314 13.46 5.59 -4.10
CA ASP A 314 12.74 4.62 -4.94
C ASP A 314 11.45 4.07 -4.29
N ARG A 315 11.12 4.54 -3.08
CA ARG A 315 9.82 4.34 -2.43
C ARG A 315 8.83 5.46 -2.72
N ASN A 316 9.31 6.59 -3.22
CA ASN A 316 8.44 7.69 -3.60
C ASN A 316 7.80 7.36 -4.95
N ALA A 317 6.47 7.27 -4.95
CA ALA A 317 5.71 6.95 -6.13
C ALA A 317 4.44 7.82 -6.19
N TYR A 318 3.95 8.02 -7.40
CA TYR A 318 2.68 8.70 -7.69
C TYR A 318 1.96 7.93 -8.78
N THR A 319 0.67 7.67 -8.61
CA THR A 319 -0.10 6.90 -9.58
C THR A 319 -0.90 7.85 -10.46
N LEU A 320 -0.64 7.82 -11.77
CA LEU A 320 -1.50 8.51 -12.73
C LEU A 320 -2.64 7.59 -13.17
N THR A 321 -3.87 8.06 -12.99
CA THR A 321 -5.08 7.41 -13.49
C THR A 321 -5.43 8.01 -14.84
N LEU A 322 -5.42 7.17 -15.87
CA LEU A 322 -5.79 7.55 -17.23
C LEU A 322 -7.11 6.85 -17.59
N GLU A 323 -8.03 7.57 -18.22
CA GLU A 323 -9.35 7.07 -18.59
C GLU A 323 -9.67 7.45 -20.03
N ILE A 324 -10.31 6.53 -20.76
CA ILE A 324 -10.95 6.81 -22.04
C ILE A 324 -12.37 7.29 -21.73
N PRO A 325 -12.70 8.58 -21.90
CA PRO A 325 -13.99 9.08 -21.45
C PRO A 325 -15.13 8.53 -22.32
N GLU A 326 -16.24 8.09 -21.70
CA GLU A 326 -17.47 7.63 -22.40
C GLU A 326 -18.03 8.66 -23.39
N SER A 327 -17.69 9.94 -23.21
CA SER A 327 -18.06 11.04 -24.11
C SER A 327 -17.20 11.16 -25.37
N ASP A 328 -16.14 10.37 -25.50
CA ASP A 328 -15.29 10.37 -26.69
C ASP A 328 -16.06 9.79 -27.90
N PRO A 329 -16.10 10.47 -29.06
CA PRO A 329 -16.73 9.95 -30.26
C PRO A 329 -16.20 8.60 -30.74
N PHE A 330 -14.98 8.23 -30.34
CA PHE A 330 -14.32 6.98 -30.66
C PHE A 330 -14.20 6.04 -29.45
N PHE A 331 -15.06 6.20 -28.43
CA PHE A 331 -14.98 5.45 -27.18
C PHE A 331 -14.89 3.93 -27.40
N GLU A 332 -15.82 3.34 -28.14
CA GLU A 332 -15.87 1.88 -28.38
C GLU A 332 -14.62 1.36 -29.09
N ASP A 333 -14.13 2.10 -30.11
CA ASP A 333 -12.92 1.72 -30.84
C ASP A 333 -11.67 1.83 -29.96
N LYS A 334 -11.58 2.88 -29.14
CA LYS A 334 -10.47 3.05 -28.18
C LYS A 334 -10.50 1.98 -27.09
N LEU A 335 -11.68 1.63 -26.59
CA LEU A 335 -11.84 0.60 -25.57
C LEU A 335 -11.43 -0.77 -26.11
N ASP A 336 -11.88 -1.13 -27.31
CA ASP A 336 -11.48 -2.39 -27.96
C ASP A 336 -9.95 -2.44 -28.17
N ILE A 337 -9.32 -1.34 -28.61
CA ILE A 337 -7.87 -1.28 -28.73
C ILE A 337 -7.19 -1.42 -27.35
N ALA A 338 -7.68 -0.72 -26.33
CA ALA A 338 -7.13 -0.82 -24.97
C ALA A 338 -7.18 -2.26 -24.44
N GLU A 339 -8.30 -2.95 -24.60
CA GLU A 339 -8.47 -4.35 -24.21
C GLU A 339 -7.53 -5.27 -25.00
N SER A 340 -7.34 -5.00 -26.31
CA SER A 340 -6.44 -5.79 -27.16
C SER A 340 -4.97 -5.69 -26.74
N ILE A 341 -4.55 -4.58 -26.11
CA ILE A 341 -3.20 -4.36 -25.59
C ILE A 341 -3.07 -4.70 -24.09
N GLY A 342 -4.09 -5.35 -23.52
CA GLY A 342 -4.11 -5.82 -22.13
C GLY A 342 -4.39 -4.73 -21.10
N LEU A 343 -4.99 -3.61 -21.52
CA LEU A 343 -5.39 -2.49 -20.67
C LEU A 343 -6.91 -2.39 -20.60
N SER A 344 -7.43 -1.51 -19.74
CA SER A 344 -8.86 -1.29 -19.54
C SER A 344 -9.25 0.17 -19.82
N GLU A 345 -10.56 0.45 -19.82
CA GLU A 345 -11.15 1.79 -19.91
C GLU A 345 -10.48 2.79 -18.94
N THR A 346 -10.26 2.37 -17.70
CA THR A 346 -9.49 3.11 -16.70
C THR A 346 -8.22 2.31 -16.41
N THR A 347 -7.05 2.94 -16.53
CA THR A 347 -5.75 2.32 -16.29
C THR A 347 -4.93 3.15 -15.31
N TYR A 348 -4.21 2.46 -14.41
CA TYR A 348 -3.39 3.07 -13.36
C TYR A 348 -1.90 2.86 -13.66
N PHE A 349 -1.14 3.94 -13.70
CA PHE A 349 0.30 3.92 -13.93
C PHE A 349 1.06 4.38 -12.68
N ASP A 350 1.63 3.43 -11.94
CA ASP A 350 2.49 3.71 -10.78
C ASP A 350 3.86 4.22 -11.28
N ILE A 351 4.16 5.49 -11.04
CA ILE A 351 5.42 6.13 -11.45
C ILE A 351 6.30 6.30 -10.23
N VAL A 352 7.52 5.77 -10.30
CA VAL A 352 8.48 5.77 -9.19
C VAL A 352 9.60 6.79 -9.46
N LEU A 353 9.99 7.53 -8.43
CA LEU A 353 11.08 8.50 -8.51
C LEU A 353 12.39 7.82 -8.94
N GLY A 354 13.09 8.42 -9.90
CA GLY A 354 14.35 7.92 -10.45
C GLY A 354 14.22 6.71 -11.40
N ARG A 355 13.01 6.20 -11.66
CA ARG A 355 12.76 5.11 -12.61
C ARG A 355 12.16 5.64 -13.93
N PRO A 356 12.36 4.93 -15.06
CA PRO A 356 11.68 5.27 -16.32
C PRO A 356 10.16 5.13 -16.17
N LEU A 357 9.41 5.85 -17.00
CA LEU A 357 7.95 5.73 -17.04
C LEU A 357 7.53 4.29 -17.40
N PRO A 358 6.38 3.80 -16.90
CA PRO A 358 5.87 2.50 -17.28
C PRO A 358 5.74 2.35 -18.81
N PRO A 359 6.14 1.20 -19.40
CA PRO A 359 6.21 1.04 -20.86
C PRO A 359 4.89 1.35 -21.58
N MET A 360 3.76 0.93 -20.99
CA MET A 360 2.44 1.10 -21.57
C MET A 360 1.83 2.50 -21.41
N MET A 361 2.51 3.41 -20.68
CA MET A 361 1.98 4.74 -20.40
C MET A 361 1.90 5.60 -21.67
N PHE A 362 2.95 5.64 -22.49
CA PHE A 362 2.93 6.40 -23.74
C PHE A 362 1.94 5.83 -24.77
N PRO A 363 1.91 4.51 -25.05
CA PRO A 363 0.90 3.92 -25.91
C PRO A 363 -0.54 4.27 -25.50
N TYR A 364 -0.83 4.20 -24.20
CA TYR A 364 -2.16 4.53 -23.70
C TYR A 364 -2.48 6.02 -23.78
N LEU A 365 -1.54 6.90 -23.45
CA LEU A 365 -1.72 8.35 -23.62
C LEU A 365 -2.00 8.72 -25.08
N ARG A 366 -1.30 8.09 -26.02
CA ARG A 366 -1.49 8.30 -27.46
C ARG A 366 -2.86 7.85 -27.93
N LEU A 367 -3.33 6.69 -27.44
CA LEU A 367 -4.67 6.18 -27.69
C LEU A 367 -5.75 7.11 -27.13
N VAL A 368 -5.58 7.58 -25.89
CA VAL A 368 -6.49 8.53 -25.25
C VAL A 368 -6.56 9.83 -26.06
N ALA A 369 -5.42 10.36 -26.50
CA ALA A 369 -5.32 11.56 -27.32
C ALA A 369 -5.65 11.34 -28.81
N LEU A 370 -5.93 10.10 -29.23
CA LEU A 370 -6.16 9.76 -30.63
C LEU A 370 -7.50 10.34 -31.11
N GLY A 371 -7.51 10.98 -32.27
CA GLY A 371 -8.72 11.54 -32.84
C GLY A 371 -8.44 12.46 -34.01
N GLY A 372 -9.49 13.08 -34.55
CA GLY A 372 -9.38 14.05 -35.64
C GLY A 372 -8.63 13.48 -36.86
N PRO A 373 -7.55 14.13 -37.35
CA PRO A 373 -6.79 13.66 -38.51
C PRO A 373 -6.16 12.27 -38.36
N ASP A 374 -5.95 11.79 -37.13
CA ASP A 374 -5.32 10.50 -36.85
C ASP A 374 -6.33 9.36 -36.65
N ALA A 375 -7.63 9.65 -36.74
CA ALA A 375 -8.71 8.68 -36.57
C ALA A 375 -8.70 7.54 -37.60
N PHE A 376 -7.93 7.67 -38.69
CA PHE A 376 -7.74 6.57 -39.65
C PHE A 376 -7.07 5.33 -39.02
N LEU A 377 -6.39 5.48 -37.88
CA LEU A 377 -5.78 4.36 -37.14
C LEU A 377 -6.82 3.44 -36.46
N PHE A 378 -8.10 3.83 -36.41
CA PHE A 378 -9.18 2.95 -35.97
C PHE A 378 -9.62 1.93 -37.03
N ASP A 379 -9.14 2.04 -38.27
CA ASP A 379 -9.47 1.09 -39.33
C ASP A 379 -9.00 -0.34 -38.95
N LEU A 380 -9.86 -1.33 -39.20
CA LEU A 380 -9.60 -2.75 -38.93
C LEU A 380 -8.28 -3.26 -39.52
N SER A 381 -7.82 -2.67 -40.62
CA SER A 381 -6.54 -2.99 -41.25
C SER A 381 -5.32 -2.75 -40.36
N PHE A 382 -5.44 -1.91 -39.32
CA PHE A 382 -4.36 -1.62 -38.38
C PHE A 382 -4.49 -2.36 -37.05
N ARG A 383 -5.59 -3.05 -36.76
CA ARG A 383 -5.82 -3.68 -35.43
C ARG A 383 -4.74 -4.68 -35.03
N SER A 384 -4.17 -5.44 -35.96
CA SER A 384 -3.10 -6.40 -35.65
C SER A 384 -1.73 -5.77 -35.41
N THR A 385 -1.54 -4.51 -35.80
CA THR A 385 -0.27 -3.76 -35.69
C THR A 385 -0.37 -2.51 -34.84
N ILE A 386 -1.55 -2.23 -34.27
CA ILE A 386 -1.87 -0.98 -33.56
C ILE A 386 -0.93 -0.73 -32.38
N LEU A 387 -0.52 -1.76 -31.64
CA LEU A 387 0.44 -1.62 -30.54
C LEU A 387 1.78 -1.07 -31.03
N GLY A 388 2.32 -1.63 -32.12
CA GLY A 388 3.58 -1.16 -32.71
C GLY A 388 3.48 0.28 -33.25
N GLN A 389 2.28 0.71 -33.65
CA GLN A 389 2.02 2.10 -34.04
C GLN A 389 1.94 3.02 -32.82
N LEU A 390 1.24 2.60 -31.77
CA LEU A 390 1.12 3.33 -30.50
C LEU A 390 2.44 3.39 -29.74
N ASP A 391 3.40 2.50 -29.99
CA ASP A 391 4.76 2.56 -29.44
C ASP A 391 5.59 3.72 -30.04
N SER A 392 5.23 4.20 -31.24
CA SER A 392 5.88 5.31 -31.91
C SER A 392 5.05 6.60 -31.85
N PRO A 393 5.67 7.78 -32.00
CA PRO A 393 4.94 9.04 -32.12
C PRO A 393 3.95 9.04 -33.29
N ILE A 394 2.67 9.35 -33.03
CA ILE A 394 1.61 9.31 -34.05
C ILE A 394 1.68 10.54 -34.96
N SER A 395 1.52 11.72 -34.37
CA SER A 395 1.54 13.02 -35.04
C SER A 395 2.01 14.10 -34.08
N HIS A 396 2.51 15.21 -34.60
CA HIS A 396 2.90 16.36 -33.78
C HIS A 396 1.74 16.84 -32.90
N ALA A 397 0.52 16.92 -33.44
CA ALA A 397 -0.65 17.37 -32.70
C ALA A 397 -1.02 16.40 -31.56
N ASN A 398 -0.92 15.09 -31.78
CA ASN A 398 -1.18 14.07 -30.75
C ASN A 398 -0.15 14.16 -29.62
N GLU A 399 1.14 14.23 -29.94
CA GLU A 399 2.21 14.32 -28.93
C GLU A 399 2.21 15.65 -28.17
N GLU A 400 1.92 16.77 -28.85
CA GLU A 400 1.76 18.07 -28.21
C GLU A 400 0.58 18.08 -27.22
N LEU A 401 -0.55 17.46 -27.61
CA LEU A 401 -1.71 17.32 -26.73
C LEU A 401 -1.36 16.51 -25.48
N ILE A 402 -0.69 15.36 -25.63
CA ILE A 402 -0.25 14.52 -24.50
C ILE A 402 0.66 15.31 -23.55
N CYS A 403 1.69 15.98 -24.10
CA CYS A 403 2.62 16.76 -23.28
C CYS A 403 1.89 17.85 -22.50
N ARG A 404 1.01 18.61 -23.16
CA ARG A 404 0.22 19.65 -22.52
C ARG A 404 -0.67 19.09 -21.41
N MET A 405 -1.42 18.03 -21.71
CA MET A 405 -2.33 17.39 -20.75
C MET A 405 -1.61 16.89 -19.50
N VAL A 406 -0.53 16.11 -19.65
CA VAL A 406 0.18 15.56 -18.49
C VAL A 406 0.82 16.66 -17.65
N ARG A 407 1.39 17.69 -18.30
CA ARG A 407 1.97 18.84 -17.60
C ARG A 407 0.92 19.67 -16.86
N ASP A 408 -0.26 19.87 -17.44
CA ASP A 408 -1.39 20.55 -16.79
C ASP A 408 -1.86 19.77 -15.55
N VAL A 409 -1.96 18.44 -15.65
CA VAL A 409 -2.29 17.57 -14.50
C VAL A 409 -1.23 17.69 -13.41
N CYS A 410 0.06 17.63 -13.76
CA CYS A 410 1.14 17.76 -12.78
C CYS A 410 1.11 19.13 -12.08
N ARG A 411 0.93 20.22 -12.83
CA ARG A 411 0.79 21.57 -12.26
C ARG A 411 -0.41 21.69 -11.33
N THR A 412 -1.55 21.15 -11.73
CA THR A 412 -2.77 21.17 -10.93
C THR A 412 -2.59 20.38 -9.64
N ALA A 413 -2.04 19.17 -9.73
CA ALA A 413 -1.74 18.34 -8.56
C ALA A 413 -0.76 19.05 -7.61
N LEU A 414 0.34 19.61 -8.13
CA LEU A 414 1.33 20.36 -7.34
C LEU A 414 0.72 21.58 -6.62
N SER A 415 -0.27 22.25 -7.23
CA SER A 415 -0.97 23.39 -6.60
C SER A 415 -1.91 22.99 -5.45
N GLY A 416 -2.24 21.71 -5.33
CA GLY A 416 -3.08 21.18 -4.25
C GLY A 416 -2.37 21.02 -2.91
N TYR A 417 -1.03 21.08 -2.89
CA TYR A 417 -0.22 20.99 -1.68
C TYR A 417 -0.14 22.35 -0.99
N HIS A 418 -0.18 22.33 0.35
CA HIS A 418 -0.09 23.55 1.17
C HIS A 418 1.35 23.95 1.54
N THR A 419 2.35 23.12 1.22
CA THR A 419 3.79 23.40 1.41
C THR A 419 4.60 23.16 0.15
N THR A 420 5.75 23.82 0.03
CA THR A 420 6.74 23.54 -1.02
C THR A 420 7.70 22.40 -0.64
N ILE A 421 8.49 21.91 -1.60
CA ILE A 421 9.50 20.87 -1.33
C ILE A 421 10.59 21.42 -0.41
N GLU A 422 11.00 22.67 -0.61
CA GLU A 422 12.06 23.32 0.18
C GLU A 422 11.63 23.52 1.65
N GLU A 423 10.35 23.82 1.87
CA GLU A 423 9.76 23.91 3.21
C GLU A 423 9.78 22.54 3.91
N ASP A 424 9.39 21.49 3.20
CA ASP A 424 9.39 20.12 3.73
C ASP A 424 10.80 19.61 4.05
N GLU A 425 11.77 19.82 3.16
CA GLU A 425 13.17 19.43 3.36
C GLU A 425 13.79 20.14 4.57
N LYS A 426 13.39 21.39 4.81
CA LYS A 426 13.82 22.13 6.00
C LYS A 426 13.24 21.53 7.29
N LEU A 427 12.03 20.97 7.24
CA LEU A 427 11.39 20.33 8.39
C LEU A 427 11.97 18.94 8.67
N GLU A 428 12.38 18.18 7.65
CA GLU A 428 12.97 16.83 7.79
C GLU A 428 14.21 16.81 8.71
N GLY A 429 14.95 17.92 8.83
CA GLY A 429 16.12 18.03 9.71
C GLY A 429 15.80 18.22 11.21
N GLY A 430 14.52 18.34 11.58
CA GLY A 430 14.07 18.57 12.95
C GLY A 430 13.71 17.29 13.73
N ASN A 431 13.57 17.41 15.06
CA ASN A 431 12.94 16.37 15.87
C ASN A 431 11.41 16.45 15.72
N LEU A 432 10.87 15.71 14.76
CA LEU A 432 9.45 15.72 14.41
C LEU A 432 8.70 14.58 15.09
N ASP A 433 7.44 14.85 15.41
CA ASP A 433 6.45 13.82 15.72
C ASP A 433 6.41 12.73 14.61
N PRO A 434 6.24 11.43 14.96
CA PRO A 434 6.26 10.35 13.98
C PRO A 434 5.25 10.53 12.84
N ARG A 435 4.02 10.96 13.13
CA ARG A 435 2.97 11.15 12.11
C ARG A 435 3.28 12.34 11.22
N LEU A 436 3.74 13.44 11.81
CA LEU A 436 4.20 14.59 11.01
C LEU A 436 5.36 14.22 10.09
N ARG A 437 6.29 13.38 10.54
CA ARG A 437 7.40 12.87 9.71
C ARG A 437 6.91 12.04 8.52
N ILE A 438 5.90 11.19 8.73
CA ILE A 438 5.24 10.44 7.66
C ILE A 438 4.60 11.40 6.66
N ALA A 439 3.86 12.40 7.14
CA ALA A 439 3.19 13.38 6.28
C ALA A 439 4.17 14.12 5.38
N ILE A 440 5.27 14.62 5.97
CA ILE A 440 6.35 15.30 5.25
C ILE A 440 7.01 14.37 4.23
N GLY A 441 7.39 13.15 4.63
CA GLY A 441 8.06 12.21 3.74
C GLY A 441 7.22 11.84 2.53
N VAL A 442 5.91 11.60 2.72
CA VAL A 442 4.99 11.28 1.62
C VAL A 442 4.79 12.50 0.71
N ARG A 443 4.44 13.66 1.26
CA ARG A 443 4.10 14.83 0.44
C ARG A 443 5.32 15.39 -0.31
N ALA A 444 6.50 15.37 0.29
CA ALA A 444 7.74 15.71 -0.40
C ALA A 444 8.07 14.67 -1.50
N GLY A 445 7.89 13.38 -1.20
CA GLY A 445 8.06 12.30 -2.16
C GLY A 445 7.15 12.44 -3.39
N GLU A 446 5.84 12.63 -3.19
CA GLU A 446 4.87 12.80 -4.27
C GLU A 446 5.16 14.05 -5.11
N LYS A 447 5.48 15.20 -4.47
CA LYS A 447 5.87 16.42 -5.20
C LYS A 447 7.10 16.21 -6.09
N ARG A 448 8.12 15.48 -5.60
CA ARG A 448 9.32 15.15 -6.40
C ARG A 448 8.97 14.27 -7.60
N VAL A 449 8.09 13.29 -7.43
CA VAL A 449 7.62 12.44 -8.55
C VAL A 449 6.83 13.29 -9.57
N LEU A 450 5.93 14.16 -9.12
CA LEU A 450 5.18 15.06 -10.00
C LEU A 450 6.10 16.01 -10.78
N GLN A 451 7.14 16.56 -10.15
CA GLN A 451 8.15 17.37 -10.85
C GLN A 451 8.97 16.55 -11.86
N GLN A 452 9.31 15.30 -11.54
CA GLN A 452 9.96 14.40 -12.50
C GLN A 452 9.07 14.18 -13.72
N ILE A 453 7.77 13.91 -13.52
CA ILE A 453 6.82 13.71 -14.61
C ILE A 453 6.70 14.98 -15.46
N ASP A 454 6.46 16.16 -14.86
CA ASP A 454 6.41 17.43 -15.62
C ASP A 454 7.72 17.66 -16.39
N GLY A 455 8.87 17.37 -15.78
CA GLY A 455 10.19 17.47 -16.41
C GLY A 455 10.34 16.60 -17.65
N ILE A 456 9.94 15.32 -17.57
CA ILE A 456 10.00 14.38 -18.70
C ILE A 456 9.14 14.88 -19.87
N PHE A 457 7.90 15.31 -19.59
CA PHE A 457 7.00 15.78 -20.64
C PHE A 457 7.37 17.18 -21.17
N LYS A 458 8.00 18.02 -20.34
CA LYS A 458 8.56 19.31 -20.78
C LYS A 458 9.73 19.12 -21.73
N GLU A 459 10.64 18.19 -21.43
CA GLU A 459 11.75 17.85 -22.33
C GLU A 459 11.22 17.29 -23.65
N ARG A 460 10.21 16.41 -23.58
CA ARG A 460 9.54 15.88 -24.77
C ARG A 460 8.90 16.98 -25.62
N GLU A 461 8.24 17.96 -25.00
CA GLU A 461 7.64 19.11 -25.67
C GLU A 461 8.67 19.95 -26.44
N LEU A 462 9.87 20.16 -25.87
CA LEU A 462 10.96 20.86 -26.55
C LEU A 462 11.51 20.11 -27.77
N LYS A 463 11.37 18.78 -27.78
CA LYS A 463 11.86 17.88 -28.82
C LYS A 463 10.80 17.47 -29.84
N LEU A 464 9.59 18.07 -29.81
CA LEU A 464 8.51 17.69 -30.74
C LEU A 464 8.92 17.78 -32.22
N ASN A 465 9.74 18.75 -32.60
CA ASN A 465 10.21 18.89 -33.99
C ASN A 465 11.30 17.88 -34.39
N GLU A 466 11.84 17.14 -33.42
CA GLU A 466 12.92 16.15 -33.63
C GLU A 466 12.38 14.71 -33.63
N LEU A 467 11.09 14.51 -33.30
CA LEU A 467 10.47 13.19 -33.29
C LEU A 467 10.19 12.72 -34.72
N GLU A 468 10.44 11.45 -34.98
CA GLU A 468 9.98 10.78 -36.20
C GLU A 468 8.54 10.30 -36.00
N TYR A 469 7.60 10.87 -36.76
CA TYR A 469 6.20 10.53 -36.66
C TYR A 469 5.82 9.40 -37.62
N TYR A 470 4.75 8.67 -37.31
CA TYR A 470 4.20 7.63 -38.19
C TYR A 470 3.98 8.12 -39.63
N GLN A 471 3.55 9.37 -39.81
CA GLN A 471 3.36 9.96 -41.14
C GLN A 471 4.68 10.13 -41.92
N ASP A 472 5.79 10.38 -41.23
CA ASP A 472 7.14 10.53 -41.83
C ASP A 472 7.77 9.17 -42.18
N GLN A 473 7.33 8.09 -41.52
CA GLN A 473 7.79 6.73 -41.75
C GLN A 473 7.07 6.04 -42.93
N ARG A 474 5.86 6.49 -43.30
CA ARG A 474 5.07 5.94 -44.43
C ARG A 474 5.84 5.92 -45.77
N PRO A 475 6.52 7.00 -46.18
CA PRO A 475 7.32 7.01 -47.41
C PRO A 475 8.51 6.05 -47.37
N GLN A 476 9.11 5.84 -46.19
CA GLN A 476 10.30 5.00 -45.99
C GLN A 476 9.96 3.49 -45.96
N GLN A 477 8.80 3.12 -45.41
CA GLN A 477 8.32 1.74 -45.46
C GLN A 477 7.83 1.36 -46.86
N GLN A 478 7.17 2.29 -47.59
CA GLN A 478 6.79 2.06 -48.98
C GLN A 478 7.97 1.97 -49.95
N SER A 479 9.08 2.67 -49.69
CA SER A 479 10.30 2.55 -50.49
C SER A 479 11.03 1.23 -50.21
N SER A 480 11.04 0.76 -48.96
CA SER A 480 11.65 -0.53 -48.57
C SER A 480 10.88 -1.73 -49.14
N LEU A 481 9.55 -1.71 -49.10
CA LEU A 481 8.68 -2.74 -49.73
C LEU A 481 8.81 -2.79 -51.26
N ARG A 482 9.13 -1.66 -51.91
CA ARG A 482 9.41 -1.60 -53.37
C ARG A 482 10.78 -2.14 -53.76
N ILE A 483 11.72 -2.20 -52.83
CA ILE A 483 13.06 -2.76 -53.07
C ILE A 483 13.02 -4.29 -52.94
N GLU A 484 12.27 -4.84 -51.97
CA GLU A 484 12.11 -6.29 -51.81
C GLU A 484 11.26 -6.94 -52.91
N THR A 485 10.30 -6.22 -53.50
CA THR A 485 9.53 -6.73 -54.65
C THR A 485 10.25 -6.59 -56.00
N ARG A 486 11.47 -6.03 -56.00
CA ARG A 486 12.33 -5.90 -57.18
C ARG A 486 13.63 -6.74 -57.10
N ALA A 487 13.80 -7.53 -56.05
CA ALA A 487 14.94 -8.44 -55.86
C ALA A 487 14.60 -9.87 -56.32
#